data_AF-A0A6S7KLY0-F1
#
_entry.id   AF-A0A6S7KLY0-F1
#
_cell.length_a   1.000
_cell.length_b   1.000
_cell.length_c   1.000
_cell.angle_alpha   90.00
_cell.angle_beta   90.00
_cell.angle_gamma   90.00
#
_symmetry.space_group_name_H-M   'P 1'
#
loop_
_entity.id
_entity.type
_entity.pdbx_description
1 polymer ?
#
loop_
_entity_poly.entity_id
_entity_poly.type
_entity_poly.pdbx_seq_one_letter_code
_entity_poly.pdbx_strand_id
1 'polypeptide(L)'
;IAPHRLSGLKIGDLNAETHRQLCRKLNIDVSDKDWRTLAGRMKYTTQQVKEFAQDANPADKLLDCWSTGEGHDVASLIELVKGMNRDDLVELLESDPNPTKFYL
;
A
#
# COMPACT_ATOMS: atom_id res chain seq x y z
N ILE A 1 5.63 -18.93 6.58
CA ILE A 1 6.95 -18.25 6.54
C ILE A 1 7.16 -17.77 5.12
N ALA A 2 6.98 -16.47 4.86
CA ALA A 2 7.65 -15.73 3.78
C ALA A 2 7.57 -14.19 3.91
N PRO A 3 7.75 -13.54 5.09
CA PRO A 3 7.95 -12.08 5.11
C PRO A 3 9.35 -11.66 4.65
N HIS A 4 10.32 -12.59 4.58
CA HIS A 4 11.74 -12.25 4.37
C HIS A 4 12.11 -11.76 2.96
N ARG A 5 11.30 -12.00 1.92
CA ARG A 5 11.64 -11.53 0.56
C ARG A 5 11.24 -10.09 0.27
N LEU A 6 10.24 -9.58 1.00
CA LEU A 6 9.65 -8.25 0.75
C LEU A 6 10.00 -7.25 1.86
N SER A 7 10.65 -7.71 2.93
CA SER A 7 11.21 -6.85 3.98
C SER A 7 12.30 -5.96 3.41
N GLY A 8 12.25 -4.66 3.70
CA GLY A 8 13.16 -3.64 3.18
C GLY A 8 12.85 -3.15 1.76
N LEU A 9 11.91 -3.77 1.05
CA LEU A 9 11.45 -3.32 -0.27
C LEU A 9 10.55 -2.09 -0.12
N LYS A 10 10.79 -1.01 -0.86
CA LYS A 10 9.92 0.17 -0.79
C LYS A 10 8.71 0.02 -1.70
N ILE A 11 7.65 0.75 -1.40
CA ILE A 11 6.45 0.76 -2.25
C ILE A 11 6.79 1.26 -3.67
N GLY A 12 7.73 2.21 -3.78
CA GLY A 12 8.25 2.67 -5.07
C GLY A 12 9.01 1.61 -5.88
N ASP A 13 9.43 0.50 -5.25
CA ASP A 13 10.07 -0.62 -5.95
C ASP A 13 9.06 -1.63 -6.52
N LEU A 14 7.77 -1.50 -6.21
CA LEU A 14 6.73 -2.35 -6.80
C LEU A 14 6.65 -2.12 -8.31
N ASN A 15 6.27 -3.16 -9.06
CA ASN A 15 5.95 -3.00 -10.46
C ASN A 15 4.83 -1.96 -10.63
N ALA A 16 4.93 -1.11 -11.66
CA ALA A 16 3.93 -0.10 -11.98
C ALA A 16 2.51 -0.66 -12.11
N GLU A 17 2.34 -1.87 -12.66
CA GLU A 17 1.03 -2.52 -12.75
C GLU A 17 0.53 -2.97 -11.37
N THR A 18 1.38 -3.56 -10.53
CA THR A 18 1.05 -3.96 -9.16
C THR A 18 0.64 -2.73 -8.34
N HIS A 19 1.43 -1.66 -8.41
CA HIS A 19 1.15 -0.39 -7.74
C HIS A 19 -0.19 0.20 -8.19
N ARG A 20 -0.43 0.25 -9.51
CA ARG A 20 -1.69 0.74 -10.07
C ARG A 20 -2.90 -0.08 -9.60
N GLN A 21 -2.78 -1.40 -9.58
CA GLN A 21 -3.84 -2.29 -9.12
C GLN A 21 -4.11 -2.14 -7.61
N LEU A 22 -3.04 -1.98 -6.82
CA LEU A 22 -3.11 -1.72 -5.39
C LEU A 22 -3.89 -0.43 -5.12
N CYS A 23 -3.50 0.69 -5.73
CA CYS A 23 -4.19 1.97 -5.57
C CYS A 23 -5.65 1.87 -6.01
N ARG A 24 -5.92 1.21 -7.14
CA ARG A 24 -7.29 1.01 -7.64
C ARG A 24 -8.16 0.23 -6.64
N LYS A 25 -7.65 -0.87 -6.09
CA LYS A 25 -8.37 -1.71 -5.14
C LYS A 25 -8.57 -1.06 -3.77
N LEU A 26 -7.67 -0.16 -3.36
CA LEU A 26 -7.78 0.63 -2.12
C LEU A 26 -8.74 1.82 -2.27
N ASN A 27 -8.88 2.38 -3.47
CA ASN A 27 -9.85 3.45 -3.74
C ASN A 27 -11.29 2.96 -3.85
N ILE A 28 -11.52 1.65 -4.02
CA ILE A 28 -12.86 1.08 -3.98
C ILE A 28 -13.30 0.98 -2.52
N ASP A 29 -14.44 1.61 -2.22
CA ASP A 29 -15.10 1.48 -0.93
C ASP A 29 -15.63 0.06 -0.76
N VAL A 30 -14.96 -0.73 0.07
CA VAL A 30 -15.37 -2.10 0.40
C VAL A 30 -15.56 -2.18 1.91
N SER A 31 -16.75 -1.82 2.41
CA SER A 31 -17.15 -2.04 3.81
C SER A 31 -16.10 -1.59 4.83
N ASP A 32 -15.68 -0.32 4.74
CA ASP A 32 -14.64 0.26 5.62
C ASP A 32 -13.28 -0.45 5.55
N LYS A 33 -12.93 -1.05 4.40
CA LYS A 33 -11.60 -1.63 4.14
C LYS A 33 -10.90 -0.95 2.96
N ASP A 34 -11.10 0.34 2.84
CA ASP A 34 -10.53 1.19 1.81
C ASP A 34 -9.22 1.86 2.28
N TRP A 35 -8.72 2.78 1.48
CA TRP A 35 -7.54 3.60 1.79
C TRP A 35 -7.68 4.41 3.09
N ARG A 36 -8.88 4.78 3.54
CA ARG A 36 -9.09 5.56 4.77
C ARG A 36 -8.82 4.70 6.00
N THR A 37 -9.32 3.47 5.98
CA THR A 37 -9.02 2.50 7.04
C THR A 37 -7.54 2.15 7.08
N LEU A 38 -6.90 2.02 5.92
CA LEU A 38 -5.46 1.83 5.84
C LEU A 38 -4.70 3.04 6.45
N ALA A 39 -5.10 4.27 6.12
CA ALA A 39 -4.49 5.48 6.66
C ALA A 39 -4.63 5.56 8.20
N GLY A 40 -5.78 5.19 8.75
CA GLY A 40 -5.98 5.11 10.20
C GLY A 40 -5.05 4.08 10.86
N ARG A 41 -4.82 2.94 10.22
CA ARG A 41 -3.86 1.92 10.70
C ARG A 41 -2.41 2.41 10.62
N MET A 42 -2.08 3.16 9.59
CA MET A 42 -0.81 3.87 9.43
C MET A 42 -0.65 5.08 10.38
N LYS A 43 -1.63 5.31 11.28
CA LYS A 43 -1.63 6.38 12.29
C LYS A 43 -1.72 7.80 11.73
N TYR A 44 -2.18 7.96 10.48
CA TYR A 44 -2.53 9.28 9.98
C TYR A 44 -3.75 9.85 10.71
N THR A 45 -3.71 11.15 10.97
CA THR A 45 -4.81 11.88 11.61
C THR A 45 -5.98 12.05 10.64
N THR A 46 -7.19 12.28 11.18
CA THR A 46 -8.38 12.61 10.37
C THR A 46 -8.15 13.80 9.44
N GLN A 47 -7.32 14.77 9.85
CA GLN A 47 -6.98 15.91 9.01
C GLN A 47 -6.15 15.49 7.81
N GLN A 48 -5.09 14.70 8.01
CA GLN A 48 -4.27 14.17 6.92
C GLN A 48 -5.08 13.28 5.98
N VAL A 49 -6.00 12.47 6.50
CA VAL A 49 -6.93 11.68 5.68
C VAL A 49 -7.80 12.59 4.80
N LYS A 50 -8.30 13.71 5.33
CA LYS A 50 -9.06 14.68 4.53
C LYS A 50 -8.19 15.35 3.46
N GLU A 51 -6.92 15.60 3.75
CA GLU A 51 -5.97 16.15 2.79
C GLU A 51 -5.71 15.16 1.63
N PHE A 52 -5.48 13.88 1.94
CA PHE A 52 -5.35 12.83 0.90
C PHE A 52 -6.61 12.68 0.06
N ALA A 53 -7.80 12.87 0.65
CA ALA A 53 -9.07 12.81 -0.08
C ALA A 53 -9.24 13.92 -1.15
N GLN A 54 -8.43 14.99 -1.11
CA GLN A 54 -8.45 16.03 -2.14
C GLN A 54 -7.67 15.65 -3.39
N ASP A 55 -6.85 14.60 -3.34
CA ASP A 55 -6.08 14.13 -4.47
C ASP A 55 -6.97 13.35 -5.46
N ALA A 56 -6.60 13.36 -6.74
CA ALA A 56 -7.28 12.56 -7.76
C ALA A 56 -7.14 11.05 -7.49
N ASN A 57 -6.07 10.65 -6.79
CA ASN A 57 -5.83 9.28 -6.36
C ASN A 57 -5.39 9.25 -4.87
N PRO A 58 -6.35 9.24 -3.93
CA PRO A 58 -6.06 9.31 -2.50
C PRO A 58 -5.18 8.15 -1.98
N ALA A 59 -5.39 6.93 -2.49
CA ALA A 59 -4.57 5.77 -2.13
C ALA A 59 -3.10 5.92 -2.57
N ASP A 60 -2.87 6.45 -3.77
CA ASP A 60 -1.53 6.70 -4.28
C ASP A 60 -0.79 7.74 -3.45
N LYS A 61 -1.47 8.86 -3.13
CA LYS A 61 -0.93 9.91 -2.27
C LYS A 61 -0.59 9.41 -0.87
N LEU A 62 -1.46 8.57 -0.30
CA LEU A 62 -1.23 7.92 0.99
C LEU A 62 0.02 7.03 0.95
N LEU A 63 0.15 6.16 -0.06
CA LEU A 63 1.26 5.22 -0.18
C LEU A 63 2.58 5.95 -0.44
N ASP A 64 2.59 6.98 -1.28
CA ASP A 64 3.73 7.87 -1.52
C ASP A 64 4.20 8.50 -0.20
N CYS A 65 3.28 9.14 0.53
CA CYS A 65 3.58 9.78 1.80
C CYS A 65 4.02 8.79 2.89
N TRP A 66 3.46 7.58 2.91
CA TRP A 66 3.85 6.56 3.88
C TRP A 66 5.23 5.99 3.56
N SER A 67 5.57 5.81 2.29
CA SER A 67 6.84 5.21 1.85
C SER A 67 8.09 5.98 2.28
N THR A 68 7.97 7.27 2.58
CA THR A 68 9.08 8.13 3.02
C THR A 68 9.54 7.87 4.46
N GLY A 69 8.80 7.08 5.25
CA GLY A 69 9.17 6.76 6.62
C GLY A 69 10.20 5.63 6.75
N GLU A 70 10.99 5.66 7.82
CA GLU A 70 11.88 4.54 8.19
C GLU A 70 11.05 3.33 8.65
N GLY A 71 11.39 2.13 8.16
CA GLY A 71 10.65 0.89 8.46
C GLY A 71 9.34 0.70 7.67
N HIS A 72 8.95 1.67 6.84
CA HIS A 72 7.80 1.54 5.95
C HIS A 72 8.25 0.84 4.66
N ASP A 73 8.03 -0.48 4.62
CA ASP A 73 8.35 -1.36 3.50
C ASP A 73 7.11 -2.18 3.08
N VAL A 74 7.24 -2.93 1.98
CA VAL A 74 6.14 -3.72 1.42
C VAL A 74 5.69 -4.83 2.39
N ALA A 75 6.60 -5.41 3.18
CA ALA A 75 6.22 -6.39 4.20
C ALA A 75 5.33 -5.76 5.29
N SER A 76 5.70 -4.57 5.79
CA SER A 76 4.88 -3.80 6.73
C SER A 76 3.51 -3.44 6.12
N LEU A 77 3.45 -3.09 4.84
CA LEU A 77 2.19 -2.85 4.14
C LEU A 77 1.31 -4.12 4.08
N ILE A 78 1.91 -5.28 3.79
CA ILE A 78 1.22 -6.58 3.78
C ILE A 78 0.59 -6.86 5.14
N GLU A 79 1.31 -6.62 6.24
CA GLU A 79 0.76 -6.82 7.59
C GLU A 79 -0.44 -5.90 7.87
N LEU A 80 -0.37 -4.65 7.44
CA LEU A 80 -1.45 -3.68 7.60
C LEU A 80 -2.72 -4.10 6.83
N VAL A 81 -2.58 -4.48 5.56
CA VAL A 81 -3.75 -4.89 4.73
C VAL A 81 -4.26 -6.27 5.12
N LYS A 82 -3.39 -7.18 5.57
CA LYS A 82 -3.79 -8.48 6.11
C LYS A 82 -4.68 -8.31 7.33
N GLY A 83 -4.32 -7.42 8.26
CA GLY A 83 -5.18 -7.18 9.42
C GLY A 83 -6.52 -6.50 9.05
N MET A 84 -6.67 -5.93 7.85
CA MET A 84 -7.95 -5.42 7.34
C MET A 84 -8.81 -6.54 6.72
N ASN A 85 -8.35 -7.79 6.71
CA ASN A 85 -8.95 -8.90 5.96
C ASN A 85 -9.15 -8.52 4.48
N ARG A 86 -8.07 -7.98 3.87
CA ARG A 86 -7.94 -7.71 2.43
C ARG A 86 -6.91 -8.66 1.84
N ASP A 87 -7.21 -9.95 1.89
CA ASP A 87 -6.34 -11.00 1.35
C ASP A 87 -6.09 -10.81 -0.16
N ASP A 88 -7.03 -10.18 -0.88
CA ASP A 88 -6.89 -9.80 -2.28
C ASP A 88 -5.74 -8.81 -2.54
N LEU A 89 -5.38 -7.98 -1.54
CA LEU A 89 -4.22 -7.07 -1.61
C LEU A 89 -2.94 -7.79 -1.21
N VAL A 90 -3.01 -8.72 -0.26
CA VAL A 90 -1.87 -9.55 0.14
C VAL A 90 -1.41 -10.40 -1.05
N GLU A 91 -2.34 -11.12 -1.70
CA GLU A 91 -2.04 -11.94 -2.86
C GLU A 91 -1.46 -11.11 -4.01
N LEU A 92 -1.98 -9.89 -4.25
CA LEU A 92 -1.46 -8.98 -5.26
C LEU A 92 0.01 -8.59 -4.98
N LEU A 93 0.34 -8.26 -3.73
CA LEU A 93 1.68 -7.83 -3.32
C LEU A 93 2.68 -9.00 -3.29
N GLU A 94 2.25 -10.18 -2.84
CA GLU A 94 3.09 -11.39 -2.81
C GLU A 94 3.29 -12.02 -4.19
N SER A 95 2.35 -11.79 -5.12
CA SER A 95 2.44 -12.28 -6.50
C SER A 95 3.29 -11.39 -7.40
N ASP A 96 3.81 -10.25 -6.91
CA ASP A 96 4.71 -9.41 -7.69
C ASP A 96 6.02 -10.19 -7.95
N PRO A 97 6.26 -10.64 -9.19
CA PRO A 97 7.37 -11.54 -9.47
C PRO A 97 8.71 -10.81 -9.56
N ASN A 98 8.72 -9.46 -9.55
CA ASN A 98 9.91 -8.67 -9.83
C ASN A 98 9.75 -7.22 -9.37
N PRO A 99 9.90 -6.94 -8.07
CA PRO A 99 10.00 -5.57 -7.60
C PRO A 99 11.30 -4.97 -8.14
N THR A 100 11.13 -4.04 -9.09
CA THR A 100 12.16 -3.34 -9.87
C THR A 100 13.42 -4.12 -10.27
N LYS A 101 13.33 -4.93 -11.33
CA LYS A 101 14.38 -4.85 -12.37
C LYS A 101 14.00 -3.75 -13.33
N PHE A 102 14.48 -2.54 -13.08
CA PHE A 102 14.71 -1.60 -14.17
C PHE A 102 15.76 -2.24 -15.09
N TYR A 103 15.32 -2.81 -16.21
CA TYR A 103 16.22 -2.99 -17.35
C TYR A 103 16.45 -1.60 -17.93
N LEU A 104 17.50 -0.93 -17.44
CA LEU A 104 18.19 0.14 -18.16
C LEU A 104 19.42 -0.46 -18.84
#